data_AF-A0AAV9UP78-F1
#
_entry.id   AF-A0AAV9UP78-F1
#
_cell.length_a   1.000
_cell.length_b   1.000
_cell.length_c   1.000
_cell.angle_alpha   90.00
_cell.angle_beta   90.00
_cell.angle_gamma   90.00
#
_symmetry.space_group_name_H-M   'P 1'
#
loop_
_entity.id
_entity.type
_entity.pdbx_description
1 polymer ?
#
loop_
_entity_poly.entity_id
_entity_poly.type
_entity_poly.pdbx_seq_one_letter_code
_entity_poly.pdbx_strand_id
1 'polypeptide(L)'
;MPKPYAKPAAPAHPRSARSKKRKRGDAQIEEITFDRSARHEYLTGFHKRKLARIKAAQEEAEKRGREERIEERRKIREARKEELKRHVEAVNQSLGLDKTSGIDDEDEDEDSITWEGIDGEDDTPTTTNGVNELSEFVDEEKYTTVTVTTIDDESEEEESAGEDEEDANKEKKEEDVKSKKEKERKPKTKKKKFRYLSKGERKEDRMKEKARRSRKKADRKTR
;
A
#
# COMPACT_ATOMS: atom_id res chain seq x y z
N MET A 1 32.69 -23.67 36.34
CA MET A 1 31.22 -23.52 36.20
C MET A 1 30.94 -22.36 35.23
N PRO A 2 30.32 -22.59 34.07
CA PRO A 2 30.00 -21.51 33.14
C PRO A 2 28.86 -20.64 33.69
N LYS A 3 29.02 -19.32 33.65
CA LYS A 3 28.03 -18.34 34.12
C LYS A 3 26.73 -18.49 33.30
N PRO A 4 25.54 -18.45 33.92
CA PRO A 4 24.29 -18.58 33.17
C PRO A 4 24.12 -17.37 32.24
N TYR A 5 23.80 -17.65 30.97
CA TYR A 5 23.54 -16.64 29.95
C TYR A 5 22.47 -15.64 30.41
N ALA A 6 22.86 -14.38 30.58
CA ALA A 6 21.93 -13.29 30.83
C ALA A 6 21.18 -12.98 29.52
N LYS A 7 19.84 -13.03 29.55
CA LYS A 7 19.01 -12.66 28.40
C LYS A 7 19.20 -11.17 28.11
N PRO A 8 19.39 -10.75 26.83
CA PRO A 8 19.50 -9.33 26.51
C PRO A 8 18.19 -8.62 26.85
N ALA A 9 18.30 -7.45 27.46
CA ALA A 9 17.16 -6.60 27.77
C ALA A 9 16.39 -6.28 26.48
N ALA A 10 15.06 -6.41 26.49
CA ALA A 10 14.22 -6.06 25.36
C ALA A 10 14.42 -4.57 24.99
N PRO A 11 14.42 -4.20 23.71
CA PRO A 11 14.55 -2.81 23.30
C PRO A 11 13.43 -1.99 23.93
N ALA A 12 13.80 -0.95 24.67
CA ALA A 12 12.84 -0.03 25.27
C ALA A 12 12.08 0.68 24.15
N HIS A 13 10.85 0.27 23.88
CA HIS A 13 9.94 1.06 23.06
C HIS A 13 9.83 2.45 23.69
N PRO A 14 9.90 3.54 22.91
CA PRO A 14 9.86 4.89 23.46
C PRO A 14 8.56 5.03 24.24
N ARG A 15 8.67 5.12 25.56
CA ARG A 15 7.54 5.44 26.44
C ARG A 15 7.06 6.80 25.96
N SER A 16 5.82 6.86 25.46
CA SER A 16 5.16 8.08 24.97
C SER A 16 5.59 9.26 25.82
N ALA A 17 6.46 10.11 25.26
CA ALA A 17 6.93 11.30 25.94
C ALA A 17 5.67 12.10 26.27
N ARG A 18 5.45 12.35 27.58
CA ARG A 18 4.33 13.12 28.10
C ARG A 18 4.24 14.40 27.26
N SER A 19 3.20 14.52 26.44
CA SER A 19 3.14 15.53 25.39
C SER A 19 3.38 16.90 26.01
N LYS A 20 4.41 17.62 25.51
CA LYS A 20 4.54 19.05 25.76
C LYS A 20 3.17 19.66 25.48
N LYS A 21 2.59 20.36 26.47
CA LYS A 21 1.32 21.07 26.32
C LYS A 21 1.40 21.86 25.01
N ARG A 22 0.66 21.41 23.98
CA ARG A 22 0.63 22.08 22.68
C ARG A 22 0.16 23.51 22.96
N LYS A 23 1.03 24.49 22.72
CA LYS A 23 0.70 25.91 22.87
C LYS A 23 -0.41 26.17 21.85
N ARG A 24 -1.62 26.46 22.34
CA ARG A 24 -2.82 26.69 21.50
C ARG A 24 -2.78 28.07 20.84
N GLY A 25 -1.62 28.45 20.28
CA GLY A 25 -1.32 29.83 19.91
C GLY A 25 -2.06 30.30 18.66
N ASP A 26 -2.07 29.49 17.61
CA ASP A 26 -2.37 30.02 16.26
C ASP A 26 -3.65 29.43 15.63
N ALA A 27 -4.31 28.49 16.32
CA ALA A 27 -5.56 27.87 15.87
C ALA A 27 -6.65 27.97 16.93
N GLN A 28 -6.65 29.06 17.71
CA GLN A 28 -7.77 29.38 18.58
C GLN A 28 -8.85 30.01 17.70
N ILE A 29 -9.82 29.19 17.30
CA ILE A 29 -10.99 29.66 16.56
C ILE A 29 -11.74 30.66 17.47
N GLU A 30 -11.86 31.91 17.02
CA GLU A 30 -12.43 33.01 17.79
C GLU A 30 -13.94 32.84 18.04
N GLU A 31 -14.66 32.20 17.10
CA GLU A 31 -16.09 31.95 17.21
C GLU A 31 -16.45 30.53 16.76
N ILE A 32 -17.19 29.79 17.59
CA ILE A 32 -17.70 28.45 17.25
C ILE A 32 -19.21 28.57 17.04
N THR A 33 -19.64 28.59 15.79
CA THR A 33 -21.06 28.59 15.44
C THR A 33 -21.61 27.16 15.50
N PHE A 34 -22.70 26.96 16.26
CA PHE A 34 -23.33 25.64 16.37
C PHE A 34 -24.48 25.48 15.38
N ASP A 35 -24.19 24.84 14.25
CA ASP A 35 -25.22 24.49 13.27
C ASP A 35 -25.92 23.18 13.65
N ARG A 36 -27.24 23.26 13.87
CA ARG A 36 -28.09 22.12 14.23
C ARG A 36 -28.23 21.13 13.08
N SER A 37 -28.17 21.60 11.83
CA SER A 37 -28.28 20.75 10.63
C SER A 37 -27.03 19.87 10.47
N ALA A 38 -25.84 20.47 10.50
CA ALA A 38 -24.57 19.76 10.52
C ALA A 38 -24.46 18.78 11.71
N ARG A 39 -25.00 19.15 12.88
CA ARG A 39 -25.08 18.24 14.03
C ARG A 39 -25.96 17.02 13.73
N HIS A 40 -27.10 17.21 13.09
CA HIS A 40 -28.01 16.11 12.74
C HIS A 40 -27.36 15.16 11.73
N GLU A 41 -26.69 15.69 10.72
CA GLU A 41 -25.90 14.90 9.76
C GLU A 41 -24.73 14.17 10.44
N TYR A 42 -24.07 14.81 11.40
CA TYR A 42 -23.06 14.17 12.22
C TYR A 42 -23.67 13.08 13.12
N LEU A 43 -24.87 13.23 13.67
CA LEU A 43 -25.45 12.16 14.49
C LEU A 43 -25.98 10.99 13.67
N THR A 44 -26.46 11.21 12.45
CA THR A 44 -27.06 10.14 11.62
C THR A 44 -26.07 9.52 10.64
N GLY A 45 -25.09 10.29 10.15
CA GLY A 45 -24.12 9.89 9.12
C GLY A 45 -22.93 9.07 9.59
N PHE A 46 -23.05 8.21 10.61
CA PHE A 46 -21.93 7.43 11.16
C PHE A 46 -21.19 6.61 10.09
N HIS A 47 -21.93 5.98 9.18
CA HIS A 47 -21.35 5.22 8.08
C HIS A 47 -20.55 6.12 7.13
N LYS A 48 -21.11 7.27 6.75
CA LYS A 48 -20.43 8.29 5.92
C LYS A 48 -19.11 8.72 6.56
N ARG A 49 -19.09 9.00 7.87
CA ARG A 49 -17.86 9.36 8.60
C ARG A 49 -16.85 8.22 8.74
N LYS A 50 -17.33 6.98 8.83
CA LYS A 50 -16.44 5.82 8.85
C LYS A 50 -15.75 5.67 7.50
N LEU A 51 -16.49 5.77 6.41
CA LEU A 51 -15.94 5.75 5.05
C LEU A 51 -15.00 6.92 4.82
N ALA A 52 -15.37 8.14 5.21
CA ALA A 52 -14.49 9.31 5.08
C ALA A 52 -13.16 9.14 5.83
N ARG A 53 -13.18 8.56 7.03
CA ARG A 53 -11.94 8.24 7.77
C ARG A 53 -11.09 7.19 7.06
N ILE A 54 -11.71 6.16 6.49
CA ILE A 54 -11.00 5.13 5.74
C ILE A 54 -10.35 5.75 4.49
N LYS A 55 -11.12 6.56 3.73
CA LYS A 55 -10.63 7.27 2.55
C LYS A 55 -9.48 8.23 2.90
N ALA A 56 -9.65 9.05 3.93
CA ALA A 56 -8.58 9.96 4.37
C ALA A 56 -7.30 9.21 4.77
N ALA A 57 -7.42 8.06 5.44
CA ALA A 57 -6.25 7.24 5.77
C ALA A 57 -5.60 6.60 4.54
N GLN A 58 -6.39 6.22 3.53
CA GLN A 58 -5.88 5.74 2.25
C GLN A 58 -5.16 6.86 1.48
N GLU A 59 -5.78 8.03 1.38
CA GLU A 59 -5.20 9.21 0.73
C GLU A 59 -3.90 9.67 1.40
N GLU A 60 -3.82 9.67 2.73
CA GLU A 60 -2.60 10.01 3.45
C GLU A 60 -1.48 8.98 3.19
N ALA A 61 -1.81 7.68 3.16
CA ALA A 61 -0.86 6.63 2.82
C ALA A 61 -0.37 6.74 1.37
N GLU A 62 -1.27 7.08 0.43
CA GLU A 62 -0.92 7.31 -0.97
C GLU A 62 -0.04 8.55 -1.16
N LYS A 63 -0.37 9.67 -0.50
CA LYS A 63 0.44 10.90 -0.53
C LYS A 63 1.85 10.62 -0.02
N ARG A 64 1.94 9.99 1.15
CA ARG A 64 3.23 9.58 1.73
C ARG A 64 4.00 8.64 0.80
N GLY A 65 3.35 7.66 0.20
CA GLY A 65 4.00 6.74 -0.75
C GLY A 65 4.48 7.44 -2.02
N ARG A 66 3.80 8.49 -2.50
CA ARG A 66 4.27 9.31 -3.62
C ARG A 66 5.49 10.15 -3.22
N GLU A 67 5.44 10.81 -2.07
CA GLU A 67 6.56 11.58 -1.51
C GLU A 67 7.80 10.70 -1.33
N GLU A 68 7.65 9.52 -0.73
CA GLU A 68 8.74 8.56 -0.54
C GLU A 68 9.36 8.12 -1.88
N ARG A 69 8.55 7.83 -2.91
CA ARG A 69 9.07 7.51 -4.26
C ARG A 69 9.81 8.67 -4.91
N ILE A 70 9.32 9.90 -4.74
CA ILE A 70 9.98 11.09 -5.29
C ILE A 70 11.33 11.29 -4.60
N GLU A 71 11.38 11.16 -3.27
CA GLU A 71 12.62 11.23 -2.50
C GLU A 71 13.61 10.13 -2.89
N GLU A 72 13.15 8.89 -3.07
CA GLU A 72 13.99 7.78 -3.52
C GLU A 72 14.59 8.05 -4.90
N ARG A 73 13.78 8.54 -5.85
CA ARG A 73 14.28 8.94 -7.18
C ARG A 73 15.28 10.09 -7.09
N ARG A 74 15.02 11.07 -6.23
CA ARG A 74 15.95 12.19 -5.98
C ARG A 74 17.29 11.68 -5.45
N LYS A 75 17.26 10.82 -4.41
CA LYS A 75 18.45 10.20 -3.82
C LYS A 75 19.25 9.38 -4.84
N ILE A 76 18.58 8.63 -5.72
CA ILE A 76 19.26 7.87 -6.79
C ILE A 76 19.95 8.83 -7.78
N ARG A 77 19.29 9.92 -8.17
CA ARG A 77 19.90 10.91 -9.08
C ARG A 77 21.08 11.62 -8.43
N GLU A 78 20.96 12.03 -7.18
CA GLU A 78 22.03 12.66 -6.40
C GLU A 78 23.22 11.71 -6.25
N ALA A 79 22.98 10.44 -5.88
CA ALA A 79 24.05 9.44 -5.78
C ALA A 79 24.79 9.22 -7.11
N ARG A 80 24.07 9.18 -8.24
CA ARG A 80 24.68 9.10 -9.57
C ARG A 80 25.48 10.36 -9.92
N LYS A 81 24.97 11.55 -9.58
CA LYS A 81 25.69 12.82 -9.80
C LYS A 81 26.98 12.85 -8.98
N GLU A 82 26.94 12.43 -7.73
CA GLU A 82 28.13 12.33 -6.87
C GLU A 82 29.15 11.31 -7.38
N GLU A 83 28.69 10.14 -7.84
CA GLU A 83 29.56 9.11 -8.43
C GLU A 83 30.27 9.63 -9.69
N LEU A 84 29.52 10.31 -10.58
CA LEU A 84 30.08 10.94 -11.77
C LEU A 84 31.08 12.05 -11.41
N LYS A 85 30.74 12.94 -10.45
CA LYS A 85 31.67 13.97 -9.96
C LYS A 85 32.96 13.35 -9.43
N ARG A 86 32.87 12.32 -8.58
CA ARG A 86 34.05 11.60 -8.06
C ARG A 86 34.86 10.93 -9.17
N HIS A 87 34.21 10.35 -10.16
CA HIS A 87 34.90 9.72 -11.28
C HIS A 87 35.65 10.75 -12.14
N VAL A 88 35.01 11.88 -12.45
CA VAL A 88 35.65 12.99 -13.18
C VAL A 88 36.82 13.56 -12.39
N GLU A 89 36.66 13.78 -11.08
CA GLU A 89 37.76 14.21 -10.22
C GLU A 89 38.92 13.19 -10.22
N ALA A 90 38.63 11.89 -10.13
CA ALA A 90 39.66 10.85 -10.18
C ALA A 90 40.39 10.80 -11.54
N VAL A 91 39.67 10.98 -12.64
CA VAL A 91 40.25 11.04 -13.99
C VAL A 91 41.12 12.29 -14.15
N ASN A 92 40.64 13.47 -13.73
CA ASN A 92 41.40 14.71 -13.79
C ASN A 92 42.69 14.63 -12.95
N GLN A 93 42.63 14.02 -11.76
CA GLN A 93 43.81 13.72 -10.94
C GLN A 93 44.80 12.80 -11.65
N SER A 94 44.32 11.76 -12.34
CA SER A 94 45.19 10.83 -13.08
C SER A 94 45.89 11.48 -14.28
N LEU A 95 45.25 12.48 -14.90
CA LEU A 95 45.79 13.25 -16.02
C LEU A 95 46.66 14.44 -15.57
N GLY A 96 46.75 14.72 -14.26
CA GLY A 96 47.52 15.86 -13.74
C GLY A 96 46.91 17.23 -14.07
N LEU A 97 45.63 17.29 -14.45
CA LEU A 97 44.87 18.54 -14.58
C LEU A 97 44.36 18.95 -13.20
N ASP A 98 45.25 19.49 -12.37
CA ASP A 98 44.84 20.10 -11.10
C ASP A 98 44.06 21.40 -11.35
N LYS A 99 43.17 21.73 -10.39
CA LYS A 99 42.09 22.75 -10.39
C LYS A 99 42.51 24.21 -10.62
N THR A 100 43.57 24.50 -11.38
CA THR A 100 44.04 25.85 -11.73
C THR A 100 43.48 26.35 -13.07
N SER A 101 42.85 25.49 -13.87
CA SER A 101 42.11 25.89 -15.07
C SER A 101 40.66 26.20 -14.70
N GLY A 102 40.41 27.42 -14.22
CA GLY A 102 39.10 27.91 -13.78
C GLY A 102 38.00 27.74 -14.82
N ILE A 103 37.25 26.64 -14.69
CA ILE A 103 35.89 26.53 -15.19
C ILE A 103 35.06 26.41 -13.93
N ASP A 104 34.45 27.56 -13.61
CA ASP A 104 33.54 27.78 -12.50
C ASP A 104 32.45 26.70 -12.58
N ASP A 105 32.39 25.81 -11.58
CA ASP A 105 31.18 25.05 -11.27
C ASP A 105 30.18 26.10 -10.72
N GLU A 106 29.65 26.95 -11.61
CA GLU A 106 28.44 27.70 -11.33
C GLU A 106 27.35 26.65 -11.16
N ASP A 107 27.13 26.26 -9.89
CA ASP A 107 25.93 25.58 -9.43
C ASP A 107 24.74 26.53 -9.73
N GLU A 108 24.32 26.57 -10.99
CA GLU A 108 23.02 27.09 -11.38
C GLU A 108 21.99 26.09 -10.85
N ASP A 109 21.48 26.41 -9.66
CA ASP A 109 20.23 25.90 -9.12
C ASP A 109 19.08 26.25 -10.09
N GLU A 110 19.01 25.52 -11.20
CA GLU A 110 17.87 25.57 -12.13
C GLU A 110 16.74 24.67 -11.63
N ASP A 111 16.32 24.89 -10.38
CA ASP A 111 15.09 24.36 -9.79
C ASP A 111 13.85 25.14 -10.33
N SER A 112 13.84 25.48 -11.63
CA SER A 112 12.72 26.13 -12.32
C SER A 112 12.47 25.63 -13.75
N ILE A 113 13.13 24.55 -14.21
CA ILE A 113 12.61 23.82 -15.38
C ILE A 113 11.59 22.82 -14.84
N THR A 114 10.38 23.32 -14.64
CA THR A 114 9.18 22.49 -14.65
C THR A 114 9.27 21.67 -15.91
N TRP A 115 9.49 20.35 -15.79
CA TRP A 115 9.32 19.42 -16.90
C TRP A 115 7.86 19.50 -17.33
N GLU A 116 7.59 20.47 -18.20
CA GLU A 116 6.38 20.59 -18.99
C GLU A 116 6.34 19.28 -19.77
N GLY A 117 5.29 18.50 -19.51
CA GLY A 117 5.10 17.25 -20.22
C GLY A 117 5.14 17.51 -21.72
N ILE A 118 5.46 16.47 -22.48
CA ILE A 118 5.00 16.37 -23.86
C ILE A 118 3.50 16.68 -23.85
N ASP A 119 3.16 17.92 -24.13
CA ASP A 119 1.82 18.44 -24.38
C ASP A 119 1.95 19.18 -25.71
N GLY A 120 1.60 18.46 -26.78
CA GLY A 120 1.51 18.99 -28.14
C GLY A 120 2.34 18.21 -29.14
N GLU A 121 1.64 17.62 -30.11
CA GLU A 121 2.17 17.08 -31.38
C GLU A 121 2.62 15.61 -31.36
N ASP A 122 1.68 14.68 -31.25
CA ASP A 122 1.53 13.61 -32.26
C ASP A 122 0.22 12.82 -32.02
N ASP A 123 -0.91 13.52 -32.17
CA ASP A 123 -2.13 12.95 -32.75
C ASP A 123 -1.92 12.74 -34.25
N THR A 124 -0.90 11.97 -34.62
CA THR A 124 -0.81 11.35 -35.93
C THR A 124 -1.13 9.87 -35.72
N PRO A 125 -2.28 9.37 -36.18
CA PRO A 125 -2.47 7.93 -36.26
C PRO A 125 -1.46 7.44 -37.27
N THR A 126 -0.29 7.02 -36.78
CA THR A 126 0.63 6.25 -37.60
C THR A 126 -0.13 4.99 -37.95
N THR A 127 -0.65 4.98 -39.17
CA THR A 127 -1.12 3.81 -39.91
C THR A 127 0.03 2.82 -40.01
N THR A 128 0.38 2.17 -38.91
CA THR A 128 1.07 0.89 -38.96
C THR A 128 -0.01 -0.13 -39.23
N ASN A 129 -0.16 -0.43 -40.52
CA ASN A 129 -1.00 -1.48 -41.08
C ASN A 129 -1.22 -2.61 -40.07
N GLY A 130 -2.45 -2.76 -39.60
CA GLY A 130 -2.84 -3.84 -38.74
C GLY A 130 -2.67 -5.17 -39.46
N VAL A 131 -1.62 -5.92 -39.14
CA VAL A 131 -1.57 -7.38 -39.26
C VAL A 131 -0.53 -7.88 -38.25
N ASN A 132 -1.01 -8.45 -37.14
CA ASN A 132 -0.32 -9.43 -36.28
C ASN A 132 1.23 -9.36 -36.28
N GLU A 133 1.80 -8.45 -35.49
CA GLU A 133 3.22 -8.55 -35.14
C GLU A 133 3.46 -9.80 -34.29
N LEU A 134 4.03 -10.85 -34.89
CA LEU A 134 4.56 -12.01 -34.19
C LEU A 134 5.95 -11.65 -33.64
N SER A 135 6.02 -11.21 -32.39
CA SER A 135 7.29 -11.08 -31.67
C SER A 135 7.70 -12.44 -31.10
N GLU A 136 8.75 -13.05 -31.67
CA GLU A 136 9.35 -14.28 -31.14
C GLU A 136 10.26 -13.95 -29.95
N PHE A 137 9.83 -14.31 -28.74
CA PHE A 137 10.68 -14.27 -27.55
C PHE A 137 11.37 -15.62 -27.37
N VAL A 138 12.69 -15.62 -27.45
CA VAL A 138 13.52 -16.81 -27.23
C VAL A 138 14.15 -16.70 -25.83
N ASP A 139 13.59 -17.43 -24.87
CA ASP A 139 14.28 -17.78 -23.63
C ASP A 139 14.97 -19.13 -23.82
N GLU A 140 16.20 -19.29 -23.31
CA GLU A 140 17.12 -20.43 -23.56
C GLU A 140 16.54 -21.83 -23.24
N GLU A 141 15.40 -21.92 -22.54
CA GLU A 141 14.72 -23.19 -22.25
C GLU A 141 13.25 -23.28 -22.73
N LYS A 142 12.61 -22.21 -23.23
CA LYS A 142 11.17 -22.21 -23.57
C LYS A 142 10.82 -21.26 -24.72
N TYR A 143 10.21 -21.80 -25.77
CA TYR A 143 9.62 -21.03 -26.87
C TYR A 143 8.12 -20.81 -26.61
N THR A 144 7.70 -19.55 -26.44
CA THR A 144 6.28 -19.18 -26.33
C THR A 144 5.99 -17.99 -27.22
N THR A 145 4.96 -18.09 -28.06
CA THR A 145 4.50 -16.99 -28.94
C THR A 145 3.29 -16.30 -28.31
N VAL A 146 3.34 -14.96 -28.25
CA VAL A 146 2.25 -14.12 -27.75
C VAL A 146 1.70 -13.30 -28.91
N THR A 147 0.41 -13.41 -29.18
CA THR A 147 -0.29 -12.64 -30.22
C THR A 147 -1.12 -11.54 -29.57
N VAL A 148 -0.89 -10.29 -29.97
CA VAL A 148 -1.65 -9.13 -29.49
C VAL A 148 -2.70 -8.78 -30.55
N THR A 149 -3.98 -8.86 -30.17
CA THR A 149 -5.12 -8.44 -30.99
C THR A 149 -5.78 -7.23 -30.33
N THR A 150 -5.91 -6.13 -31.05
CA THR A 150 -6.66 -4.95 -30.60
C THR A 150 -8.16 -5.25 -30.70
N ILE A 151 -8.90 -5.00 -29.62
CA ILE A 151 -10.36 -5.01 -29.61
C ILE A 151 -10.78 -3.56 -29.89
N ASP A 152 -11.43 -3.32 -31.04
CA ASP A 152 -12.00 -2.01 -31.37
C ASP A 152 -13.27 -1.80 -30.52
N ASP A 153 -13.24 -0.82 -29.63
CA ASP A 153 -14.33 -0.48 -28.69
C ASP A 153 -15.46 0.38 -29.33
N GLU A 154 -15.71 0.29 -30.64
CA GLU A 154 -16.70 1.15 -31.34
C GLU A 154 -17.89 0.42 -32.00
N SER A 155 -18.08 -0.87 -31.78
CA SER A 155 -19.32 -1.54 -32.20
C SER A 155 -19.74 -2.67 -31.27
N GLU A 156 -20.54 -2.36 -30.26
CA GLU A 156 -21.63 -3.23 -29.78
C GLU A 156 -22.48 -2.47 -28.75
N GLU A 157 -23.22 -1.49 -29.26
CA GLU A 157 -24.53 -1.15 -28.71
C GLU A 157 -25.51 -2.18 -29.28
N GLU A 158 -25.68 -3.33 -28.60
CA GLU A 158 -26.95 -4.07 -28.60
C GLU A 158 -27.01 -5.09 -27.46
N GLU A 159 -27.98 -4.84 -26.57
CA GLU A 159 -28.69 -5.78 -25.71
C GLU A 159 -27.96 -6.54 -24.59
N SER A 160 -28.05 -5.99 -23.38
CA SER A 160 -28.69 -6.71 -22.28
C SER A 160 -29.09 -5.73 -21.17
N ALA A 161 -30.31 -5.20 -21.31
CA ALA A 161 -31.02 -4.55 -20.21
C ALA A 161 -31.33 -5.59 -19.12
N GLY A 162 -31.06 -5.22 -17.87
CA GLY A 162 -31.38 -6.08 -16.72
C GLY A 162 -31.00 -5.41 -15.41
N GLU A 163 -31.68 -4.30 -15.11
CA GLU A 163 -31.72 -3.67 -13.80
C GLU A 163 -32.30 -4.66 -12.76
N ASP A 164 -31.55 -4.90 -11.69
CA ASP A 164 -32.04 -5.52 -10.46
C ASP A 164 -32.46 -4.37 -9.52
N GLU A 165 -33.77 -4.17 -9.31
CA GLU A 165 -34.37 -3.99 -7.98
C GLU A 165 -35.91 -4.18 -7.99
N GLU A 166 -36.38 -4.77 -6.88
CA GLU A 166 -37.73 -4.76 -6.29
C GLU A 166 -38.66 -6.00 -6.42
N ASP A 167 -38.80 -6.65 -5.26
CA ASP A 167 -40.04 -7.12 -4.59
C ASP A 167 -41.08 -7.94 -5.36
N ALA A 168 -41.23 -9.22 -4.99
CA ALA A 168 -42.49 -9.79 -4.45
C ALA A 168 -42.51 -11.33 -4.43
N ASN A 169 -42.71 -11.85 -3.22
CA ASN A 169 -43.26 -13.14 -2.80
C ASN A 169 -44.28 -13.83 -3.76
N LYS A 170 -44.03 -15.09 -4.20
CA LYS A 170 -45.03 -16.19 -4.11
C LYS A 170 -44.51 -17.61 -4.47
N GLU A 171 -44.74 -18.50 -3.50
CA GLU A 171 -45.01 -19.96 -3.51
C GLU A 171 -44.98 -20.84 -4.80
N LYS A 172 -44.43 -22.07 -4.57
CA LYS A 172 -44.79 -23.40 -5.13
C LYS A 172 -44.42 -23.63 -6.62
N LYS A 173 -43.96 -24.81 -7.08
CA LYS A 173 -43.90 -26.19 -6.59
C LYS A 173 -42.94 -26.98 -7.51
N GLU A 174 -42.43 -28.12 -7.01
CA GLU A 174 -42.22 -29.44 -7.69
C GLU A 174 -42.06 -29.45 -9.23
N GLU A 175 -41.13 -30.11 -9.89
CA GLU A 175 -40.39 -31.37 -9.71
C GLU A 175 -39.46 -31.43 -10.95
N ASP A 176 -38.17 -31.79 -10.81
CA ASP A 176 -37.62 -32.82 -11.70
C ASP A 176 -36.37 -33.44 -11.09
N VAL A 177 -36.46 -34.74 -10.91
CA VAL A 177 -35.44 -35.63 -10.41
C VAL A 177 -34.93 -36.41 -11.63
N LYS A 178 -33.69 -36.16 -12.05
CA LYS A 178 -32.72 -37.24 -12.36
C LYS A 178 -31.31 -36.72 -12.61
N SER A 179 -30.57 -36.73 -11.51
CA SER A 179 -29.12 -36.88 -11.46
C SER A 179 -28.66 -38.21 -12.07
N LYS A 180 -27.53 -38.21 -12.80
CA LYS A 180 -26.31 -38.99 -12.44
C LYS A 180 -25.20 -38.80 -13.50
N LYS A 181 -24.32 -37.84 -13.26
CA LYS A 181 -22.90 -38.02 -13.59
C LYS A 181 -22.10 -37.58 -12.38
N GLU A 182 -21.60 -38.58 -11.67
CA GLU A 182 -20.83 -38.49 -10.44
C GLU A 182 -19.50 -37.79 -10.73
N LYS A 183 -19.48 -36.46 -10.64
CA LYS A 183 -18.23 -35.70 -10.54
C LYS A 183 -17.79 -35.79 -9.09
N GLU A 184 -16.72 -36.54 -8.84
CA GLU A 184 -16.03 -36.59 -7.55
C GLU A 184 -15.82 -35.16 -7.03
N ARG A 185 -16.55 -34.80 -5.96
CA ARG A 185 -16.46 -33.47 -5.37
C ARG A 185 -15.16 -33.39 -4.58
N LYS A 186 -14.18 -32.64 -5.11
CA LYS A 186 -12.95 -32.29 -4.37
C LYS A 186 -13.32 -31.79 -2.96
N PRO A 187 -12.63 -32.23 -1.89
CA PRO A 187 -13.00 -31.89 -0.52
C PRO A 187 -12.91 -30.36 -0.32
N LYS A 188 -14.04 -29.75 0.05
CA LYS A 188 -14.10 -28.30 0.35
C LYS A 188 -13.11 -27.99 1.47
N THR A 189 -12.19 -27.06 1.23
CA THR A 189 -11.26 -26.58 2.24
C THR A 189 -12.05 -25.89 3.35
N LYS A 190 -11.86 -26.32 4.61
CA LYS A 190 -12.57 -25.73 5.75
C LYS A 190 -12.13 -24.27 5.89
N LYS A 191 -13.09 -23.34 5.96
CA LYS A 191 -12.85 -21.91 6.23
C LYS A 191 -11.93 -21.78 7.45
N LYS A 192 -10.84 -21.01 7.31
CA LYS A 192 -9.90 -20.76 8.41
C LYS A 192 -10.69 -20.10 9.54
N LYS A 193 -10.78 -20.77 10.69
CA LYS A 193 -11.38 -20.17 11.90
C LYS A 193 -10.46 -19.03 12.32
N PHE A 194 -10.87 -17.78 12.06
CA PHE A 194 -10.20 -16.62 12.63
C PHE A 194 -10.21 -16.81 14.15
N ARG A 195 -9.03 -16.74 14.74
CA ARG A 195 -8.85 -16.81 16.18
C ARG A 195 -8.10 -15.56 16.55
N TYR A 196 -8.58 -14.88 17.59
CA TYR A 196 -7.98 -13.65 18.10
C TYR A 196 -6.49 -13.79 18.45
N LEU A 197 -6.06 -15.02 18.74
CA LEU A 197 -4.68 -15.36 19.06
C LEU A 197 -4.26 -16.65 18.35
N SER A 198 -2.99 -16.68 17.94
CA SER A 198 -2.33 -17.86 17.41
C SER A 198 -2.32 -19.00 18.45
N LYS A 199 -2.07 -20.24 18.02
CA LYS A 199 -1.95 -21.37 18.96
C LYS A 199 -0.81 -21.16 19.97
N GLY A 200 0.27 -20.48 19.56
CA GLY A 200 1.42 -20.15 20.42
C GLY A 200 1.05 -19.15 21.50
N GLU A 201 0.49 -18.00 21.11
CA GLU A 201 0.05 -16.94 22.03
C GLU A 201 -0.96 -17.47 23.08
N ARG A 202 -1.94 -18.29 22.65
CA ARG A 202 -2.89 -18.91 23.59
C ARG A 202 -2.20 -19.82 24.60
N LYS A 203 -1.13 -20.52 24.20
CA LYS A 203 -0.36 -21.38 25.11
C LYS A 203 0.41 -20.53 26.12
N GLU A 204 1.00 -19.43 25.68
CA GLU A 204 1.70 -18.49 26.56
C GLU A 204 0.75 -17.85 27.57
N ASP A 205 -0.42 -17.37 27.15
CA ASP A 205 -1.40 -16.78 28.04
C ASP A 205 -1.91 -17.78 29.08
N ARG A 206 -2.15 -19.03 28.65
CA ARG A 206 -2.51 -20.11 29.58
C ARG A 206 -1.40 -20.38 30.60
N MET A 207 -0.13 -20.32 30.19
CA MET A 207 1.01 -20.49 31.11
C MET A 207 1.13 -19.30 32.07
N LYS A 208 0.97 -18.07 31.59
CA LYS A 208 0.96 -16.85 32.41
C LYS A 208 -0.17 -16.85 33.43
N GLU A 209 -1.38 -17.26 33.02
CA GLU A 209 -2.54 -17.37 33.89
C GLU A 209 -2.33 -18.44 34.97
N LYS A 210 -1.81 -19.62 34.59
CA LYS A 210 -1.46 -20.67 35.56
C LYS A 210 -0.43 -20.18 36.58
N ALA A 211 0.61 -19.47 36.14
CA ALA A 211 1.63 -18.89 37.03
C ALA A 211 1.05 -17.81 37.95
N ARG A 212 0.13 -16.98 37.46
CA ARG A 212 -0.58 -15.99 38.30
C ARG A 212 -1.47 -16.67 39.35
N ARG A 213 -2.20 -17.72 38.96
CA ARG A 213 -3.05 -18.50 39.87
C ARG A 213 -2.22 -19.23 40.93
N SER A 214 -1.08 -19.81 40.57
CA SER A 214 -0.21 -20.49 41.53
C SER A 214 0.39 -19.51 42.55
N ARG A 215 0.85 -18.32 42.10
CA ARG A 215 1.32 -17.26 43.00
C ARG A 215 0.23 -16.80 43.98
N LYS A 216 -0.96 -16.46 43.48
CA LYS A 216 -2.10 -16.09 44.34
C LYS A 216 -2.47 -17.19 45.34
N LYS A 217 -2.36 -18.47 44.95
CA LYS A 217 -2.61 -19.61 45.85
C LYS A 217 -1.53 -19.72 46.94
N ALA A 218 -0.27 -19.47 46.60
CA ALA A 218 0.83 -19.44 47.57
C ALA A 218 0.63 -18.29 48.56
N ASP A 219 0.34 -17.08 48.09
CA ASP A 219 0.10 -15.89 48.93
C ASP A 219 -1.07 -16.10 49.91
N ARG A 220 -2.13 -16.81 49.46
CA ARG A 220 -3.28 -17.16 50.31
C ARG A 220 -2.96 -18.25 51.33
N LYS A 221 -1.94 -19.07 51.09
CA LYS A 221 -1.51 -20.13 52.03
C LYS A 221 -0.55 -19.59 53.10
N THR A 222 0.13 -18.49 52.82
CA THR A 222 1.07 -17.83 53.74
C THR A 222 0.43 -16.80 54.66
N ARG A 223 -0.89 -16.56 54.54
CA ARG A 223 -1.68 -15.65 55.37
C ARG A 223 -2.71 -16.45 56.16
#